data_AF-A0A7C9IP05-F1
#
_entry.id   AF-A0A7C9IP05-F1
#
_cell.length_a   1.000
_cell.length_b   1.000
_cell.length_c   1.000
_cell.angle_alpha   90.00
_cell.angle_beta   90.00
_cell.angle_gamma   90.00
#
_symmetry.space_group_name_H-M   'P 1'
#
loop_
_entity.id
_entity.type
_entity.pdbx_description
1 polymer ?
#
loop_
_entity_poly.entity_id
_entity_poly.type
_entity_poly.pdbx_seq_one_letter_code
_entity_poly.pdbx_strand_id
1 'polypeptide(L)'
;MDLNDDPRWRRFNDTSRPCPCCGRRFDGVFDIGYDHPDPWPHGNRSASGEDVLQVGEDGLTADYCSWGQHRFIRAVLPLPIRGSDKVFAFGPWGSVNPANYDRYIEASLGGAPFEGSFAWLMNKLPGFEFDDWLPCNLVPGAAGQRPVLEVHDGSHDLARLQEEGITFDQLLDIYAAAGQDIRPHLLDG
;
A
#
# COMPACT_ATOMS: atom_id res chain seq x y z
N MET A 1 -26.40 -4.95 3.13
CA MET A 1 -26.62 -4.39 1.79
C MET A 1 -25.55 -5.01 0.91
N ASP A 2 -25.94 -5.69 -0.17
CA ASP A 2 -24.99 -6.29 -1.09
C ASP A 2 -24.33 -5.16 -1.90
N LEU A 3 -23.00 -5.10 -1.93
CA LEU A 3 -22.30 -4.06 -2.68
C LEU A 3 -22.58 -4.18 -4.19
N ASN A 4 -22.99 -5.36 -4.67
CA ASN A 4 -23.41 -5.58 -6.05
C ASN A 4 -24.70 -4.83 -6.43
N ASP A 5 -25.51 -4.40 -5.46
CA ASP A 5 -26.68 -3.57 -5.75
C ASP A 5 -26.28 -2.11 -6.06
N ASP A 6 -25.11 -1.66 -5.61
CA ASP A 6 -24.61 -0.31 -5.91
C ASP A 6 -24.23 -0.20 -7.40
N PRO A 7 -24.91 0.65 -8.19
CA PRO A 7 -24.61 0.81 -9.61
C PRO A 7 -23.19 1.34 -9.86
N ARG A 8 -22.63 2.14 -8.94
CA ARG A 8 -21.26 2.64 -9.04
C ARG A 8 -20.26 1.49 -8.94
N TRP A 9 -20.49 0.55 -8.03
CA TRP A 9 -19.64 -0.63 -7.85
C TRP A 9 -19.68 -1.54 -9.09
N ARG A 10 -20.87 -1.81 -9.62
CA ARG A 10 -21.03 -2.59 -10.86
C ARG A 10 -20.28 -1.97 -12.03
N ARG A 11 -20.40 -0.65 -12.22
CA ARG A 11 -19.68 0.08 -13.29
C ARG A 11 -18.18 0.07 -13.09
N PHE A 12 -17.72 0.17 -11.84
CA PHE A 12 -16.30 0.15 -11.53
C PHE A 12 -15.65 -1.19 -11.88
N ASN A 13 -16.40 -2.28 -11.81
CA ASN A 13 -15.95 -3.64 -12.13
C ASN A 13 -16.37 -4.12 -13.54
N ASP A 14 -17.01 -3.27 -14.36
CA ASP A 14 -17.44 -3.62 -15.72
C ASP A 14 -16.41 -3.21 -16.76
N THR A 15 -15.52 -4.14 -17.10
CA THR A 15 -14.47 -3.95 -18.12
C THR A 15 -15.02 -3.66 -19.52
N SER A 16 -16.27 -4.02 -19.79
CA SER A 16 -16.91 -3.85 -21.09
C SER A 16 -17.45 -2.44 -21.30
N ARG A 17 -17.69 -1.68 -20.21
CA ARG A 17 -18.27 -0.34 -20.24
C ARG A 17 -17.19 0.76 -20.27
N PRO A 18 -17.08 1.54 -21.36
CA PRO A 18 -16.32 2.79 -21.34
C PRO A 18 -17.05 3.86 -20.52
N CYS A 19 -16.32 4.74 -19.82
CA CYS A 19 -16.91 5.92 -19.18
C CYS A 19 -17.63 6.76 -20.23
N PRO A 20 -18.90 7.15 -20.02
CA PRO A 20 -19.58 8.08 -20.93
C PRO A 20 -18.89 9.44 -20.98
N CYS A 21 -18.20 9.83 -19.90
CA CYS A 21 -17.52 11.11 -19.76
C CYS A 21 -16.24 11.25 -20.59
N CYS A 22 -15.44 10.18 -20.72
CA CYS A 22 -14.07 10.27 -21.24
C CYS A 22 -13.59 9.00 -21.98
N GLY A 23 -14.42 7.95 -22.07
CA GLY A 23 -14.07 6.69 -22.72
C GLY A 23 -13.18 5.74 -21.91
N ARG A 24 -12.66 6.16 -20.74
CA ARG A 24 -11.82 5.31 -19.87
C ARG A 24 -12.57 4.04 -19.43
N ARG A 25 -11.87 2.91 -19.42
CA ARG A 25 -12.35 1.65 -18.85
C ARG A 25 -11.77 1.43 -17.47
N PHE A 26 -12.53 0.75 -16.61
CA PHE A 26 -12.10 0.33 -15.29
C PHE A 26 -12.25 -1.19 -15.20
N ASP A 27 -11.30 -1.83 -14.54
CA ASP A 27 -11.24 -3.28 -14.31
C ASP A 27 -11.43 -3.65 -12.83
N GLY A 28 -11.87 -2.68 -12.03
CA GLY A 28 -12.14 -2.81 -10.61
C GLY A 28 -11.10 -2.10 -9.74
N VAL A 29 -10.95 -2.62 -8.54
CA VAL A 29 -10.08 -2.09 -7.48
C VAL A 29 -8.62 -2.09 -7.92
N PHE A 30 -7.90 -1.00 -7.64
CA PHE A 30 -6.47 -0.87 -7.92
C PHE A 30 -5.73 -0.33 -6.70
N ASP A 31 -4.50 -0.78 -6.52
CA ASP A 31 -3.69 -0.47 -5.34
C ASP A 31 -2.96 0.88 -5.48
N ILE A 32 -2.61 1.47 -4.33
CA ILE A 32 -1.78 2.69 -4.27
C ILE A 32 -0.40 2.31 -3.76
N GLY A 33 0.61 2.40 -4.63
CA GLY A 33 2.01 2.13 -4.30
C GLY A 33 2.83 3.40 -4.08
N TYR A 34 3.86 3.27 -3.26
CA TYR A 34 4.85 4.33 -3.02
C TYR A 34 6.19 3.92 -3.61
N ASP A 35 6.86 4.84 -4.29
CA ASP A 35 8.17 4.57 -4.88
C ASP A 35 9.27 4.46 -3.81
N HIS A 36 9.15 5.24 -2.73
CA HIS A 36 10.09 5.29 -1.62
C HIS A 36 9.38 5.61 -0.29
N PRO A 37 10.02 5.38 0.88
CA PRO A 37 9.52 5.87 2.16
C PRO A 37 9.55 7.41 2.20
N ASP A 38 8.59 8.08 2.85
CA ASP A 38 8.51 9.55 2.89
C ASP A 38 9.81 10.24 3.35
N PRO A 39 10.59 9.70 4.32
CA PRO A 39 11.86 10.31 4.73
C PRO A 39 12.99 10.26 3.69
N TRP A 40 12.86 9.48 2.61
CA TRP A 40 13.91 9.37 1.58
C TRP A 40 14.11 10.68 0.81
N PRO A 41 15.32 11.27 0.80
CA PRO A 41 15.53 12.62 0.28
C PRO A 41 15.96 12.68 -1.19
N HIS A 42 16.24 11.55 -1.85
CA HIS A 42 16.95 11.52 -3.13
C HIS A 42 16.03 11.44 -4.37
N GLY A 43 14.71 11.56 -4.16
CA GLY A 43 13.70 11.52 -5.21
C GLY A 43 13.32 10.10 -5.65
N ASN A 44 12.46 10.02 -6.68
CA ASN A 44 11.87 8.76 -7.14
C ASN A 44 12.85 7.92 -7.96
N ARG A 45 13.02 6.64 -7.57
CA ARG A 45 13.66 5.58 -8.36
C ARG A 45 12.96 5.39 -9.69
N SER A 46 11.63 5.37 -9.75
CA SER A 46 10.93 5.21 -11.03
C SER A 46 11.28 6.31 -12.05
N ALA A 47 11.69 7.49 -11.60
CA ALA A 47 12.11 8.59 -12.46
C ALA A 47 13.58 8.49 -12.93
N SER A 48 14.41 7.68 -12.26
CA SER A 48 15.80 7.46 -12.69
C SER A 48 15.90 6.52 -13.89
N GLY A 49 14.91 5.64 -14.08
CA GLY A 49 14.94 4.59 -15.10
C GLY A 49 15.85 3.40 -14.75
N GLU A 50 16.41 3.39 -13.55
CA GLU A 50 17.33 2.37 -13.06
C GLU A 50 16.63 1.40 -12.08
N ASP A 51 17.10 0.16 -12.02
CA ASP A 51 16.60 -0.84 -11.05
C ASP A 51 16.94 -0.45 -9.60
N VAL A 52 18.05 0.27 -9.42
CA VAL A 52 18.50 0.78 -8.12
C VAL A 52 18.86 2.26 -8.24
N LEU A 53 18.27 3.10 -7.39
CA LEU A 53 18.68 4.49 -7.22
C LEU A 53 19.74 4.54 -6.11
N GLN A 54 21.01 4.63 -6.51
CA GLN A 54 22.16 4.72 -5.60
C GLN A 54 22.66 6.16 -5.48
N VAL A 55 22.78 6.66 -4.25
CA VAL A 55 23.35 7.99 -3.94
C VAL A 55 24.36 7.85 -2.81
N GLY A 56 25.65 7.80 -3.16
CA GLY A 56 26.70 7.50 -2.18
C GLY A 56 26.51 6.11 -1.59
N GLU A 57 26.35 6.02 -0.27
CA GLU A 57 26.06 4.77 0.44
C GLU A 57 24.55 4.46 0.52
N ASP A 58 23.69 5.43 0.18
CA ASP A 58 22.26 5.26 0.21
C ASP A 58 21.77 4.55 -1.04
N GLY A 59 20.80 3.65 -0.88
CA GLY A 59 20.30 2.81 -1.97
C GLY A 59 18.81 2.57 -1.84
N LEU A 60 18.10 2.70 -2.97
CA LEU A 60 16.68 2.42 -3.08
C LEU A 60 16.43 1.47 -4.27
N THR A 61 15.80 0.34 -3.98
CA THR A 61 15.35 -0.67 -4.95
C THR A 61 13.82 -0.70 -4.99
N ALA A 62 13.24 -1.64 -5.73
CA ALA A 62 11.79 -1.84 -5.73
C ALA A 62 11.21 -2.27 -4.37
N ASP A 63 12.01 -2.92 -3.51
CA ASP A 63 11.54 -3.58 -2.29
C ASP A 63 12.35 -3.24 -1.02
N TYR A 64 13.54 -2.64 -1.19
CA TYR A 64 14.49 -2.35 -0.12
C TYR A 64 15.00 -0.92 -0.21
N CYS A 65 15.17 -0.26 0.93
CA CYS A 65 15.76 1.07 1.03
C CYS A 65 16.69 1.15 2.24
N SER A 66 17.93 1.60 2.00
CA SER A 66 18.92 1.91 3.02
C SER A 66 19.31 3.38 2.93
N TRP A 67 19.11 4.12 4.03
CA TRP A 67 19.43 5.54 4.13
C TRP A 67 20.17 5.81 5.44
N GLY A 68 21.48 6.02 5.37
CA GLY A 68 22.35 6.06 6.55
C GLY A 68 22.16 4.83 7.46
N GLN A 69 21.65 5.02 8.67
CA GLN A 69 21.35 3.94 9.62
C GLN A 69 19.91 3.41 9.51
N HIS A 70 19.04 4.08 8.74
CA HIS A 70 17.66 3.67 8.56
C HIS A 70 17.55 2.56 7.52
N ARG A 71 16.62 1.64 7.78
CA ARG A 71 16.34 0.48 6.95
C ARG A 71 14.85 0.37 6.74
N PHE A 72 14.45 0.27 5.48
CA PHE A 72 13.04 0.21 5.11
C PHE A 72 12.78 -0.95 4.17
N ILE A 73 11.68 -1.65 4.43
CA ILE A 73 11.20 -2.76 3.60
C ILE A 73 9.85 -2.34 3.04
N ARG A 74 9.66 -2.53 1.73
CA ARG A 74 8.37 -2.32 1.10
C ARG A 74 7.42 -3.44 1.49
N ALA A 75 6.22 -3.07 1.89
CA ALA A 75 5.21 -3.98 2.39
C ALA A 75 3.86 -3.74 1.71
N VAL A 76 2.90 -4.58 2.07
CA VAL A 76 1.50 -4.46 1.68
C VAL A 76 0.70 -4.12 2.93
N LEU A 77 -0.17 -3.11 2.85
CA LEU A 77 -1.15 -2.80 3.89
C LEU A 77 -2.55 -3.03 3.30
N PRO A 78 -3.14 -4.22 3.50
CA PRO A 78 -4.42 -4.58 2.92
C PRO A 78 -5.59 -3.96 3.71
N LEU A 79 -6.63 -3.55 2.99
CA LEU A 79 -7.91 -3.08 3.49
C LEU A 79 -9.02 -3.82 2.73
N PRO A 80 -9.66 -4.83 3.35
CA PRO A 80 -10.79 -5.54 2.75
C PRO A 80 -11.93 -4.58 2.39
N ILE A 81 -12.67 -4.85 1.32
CA ILE A 81 -13.82 -4.02 0.93
C ILE A 81 -15.12 -4.71 1.37
N ARG A 82 -15.81 -4.10 2.33
CA ARG A 82 -17.04 -4.63 2.93
C ARG A 82 -18.09 -4.92 1.86
N GLY A 83 -18.65 -6.13 1.90
CA GLY A 83 -19.68 -6.57 0.95
C GLY A 83 -19.13 -7.07 -0.39
N SER A 84 -17.82 -7.31 -0.50
CA SER A 84 -17.19 -7.95 -1.67
C SER A 84 -16.09 -8.92 -1.24
N ASP A 85 -15.55 -9.68 -2.20
CA ASP A 85 -14.34 -10.52 -2.05
C ASP A 85 -13.05 -9.75 -2.39
N LYS A 86 -13.15 -8.44 -2.66
CA LYS A 86 -12.03 -7.61 -3.09
C LYS A 86 -11.31 -6.99 -1.89
N VAL A 87 -10.02 -6.79 -2.07
CA VAL A 87 -9.14 -6.11 -1.11
C VAL A 87 -8.44 -4.99 -1.87
N PHE A 88 -8.47 -3.78 -1.31
CA PHE A 88 -7.63 -2.69 -1.72
C PHE A 88 -6.35 -2.73 -0.88
N ALA A 89 -5.18 -2.44 -1.47
CA ALA A 89 -3.96 -2.33 -0.69
C ALA A 89 -3.23 -1.01 -0.94
N PHE A 90 -2.65 -0.48 0.14
CA PHE A 90 -1.48 0.38 0.00
C PHE A 90 -0.23 -0.48 -0.12
N GLY A 91 0.77 -0.01 -0.87
CA GLY A 91 2.11 -0.58 -0.91
C GLY A 91 3.15 0.32 -0.24
N PRO A 92 3.05 0.60 1.07
CA PRO A 92 3.92 1.53 1.77
C PRO A 92 5.24 0.88 2.21
N TRP A 93 6.06 1.66 2.89
CA TRP A 93 7.33 1.25 3.45
C TRP A 93 7.26 1.16 4.98
N GLY A 94 7.88 0.12 5.54
CA GLY A 94 8.06 -0.06 6.98
C GLY A 94 9.51 0.15 7.40
N SER A 95 9.77 1.01 8.38
CA SER A 95 11.09 1.16 9.00
C SER A 95 11.33 0.04 10.02
N VAL A 96 12.43 -0.68 9.87
CA VAL A 96 12.84 -1.77 10.76
C VAL A 96 14.24 -1.52 11.31
N ASN A 97 14.61 -2.22 12.37
CA ASN A 97 15.99 -2.20 12.83
C ASN A 97 16.93 -2.93 11.83
N PRO A 98 18.24 -2.64 11.82
CA PRO A 98 19.18 -3.25 10.88
C PRO A 98 19.23 -4.78 10.93
N ALA A 99 19.18 -5.38 12.13
CA ALA A 99 19.22 -6.84 12.25
C ALA A 99 18.02 -7.53 11.59
N ASN A 100 16.82 -6.94 11.69
CA ASN A 100 15.62 -7.47 11.05
C ASN A 100 15.62 -7.25 9.54
N TYR A 101 16.20 -6.13 9.08
CA TYR A 101 16.42 -5.88 7.67
C TYR A 101 17.32 -6.94 7.03
N ASP A 102 18.46 -7.23 7.66
CA ASP A 102 19.40 -8.24 7.17
C ASP A 102 18.77 -9.64 7.15
N ARG A 103 18.01 -10.00 8.20
CA ARG A 103 17.24 -11.27 8.24
C ARG A 103 16.21 -11.36 7.12
N TYR A 104 15.52 -10.27 6.82
CA TYR A 104 14.54 -10.25 5.74
C TYR A 104 15.20 -10.41 4.36
N ILE A 105 16.35 -9.76 4.13
CA ILE A 105 17.14 -9.96 2.91
C ILE A 105 17.64 -11.40 2.82
N GLU A 106 18.21 -11.95 3.89
CA GLU A 106 18.67 -13.33 3.94
C GLU A 106 17.55 -14.32 3.57
N ALA A 107 16.36 -14.14 4.15
CA ALA A 107 15.17 -14.95 3.82
C ALA A 107 14.80 -14.85 2.33
N SER A 108 14.86 -13.66 1.74
CA SER A 108 14.56 -13.44 0.32
C SER A 108 15.55 -14.12 -0.64
N LEU A 109 16.79 -14.37 -0.17
CA LEU A 109 17.84 -15.05 -0.91
C LEU A 109 17.86 -16.57 -0.65
N GLY A 110 16.82 -17.12 -0.02
CA GLY A 110 16.68 -18.54 0.27
C GLY A 110 17.36 -19.00 1.56
N GLY A 111 17.72 -18.07 2.45
CA GLY A 111 18.23 -18.36 3.79
C GLY A 111 17.12 -18.73 4.78
N ALA A 112 17.39 -18.51 6.07
CA ALA A 112 16.42 -18.80 7.12
C ALA A 112 15.12 -17.97 6.94
N PRO A 113 13.93 -18.54 7.20
CA PRO A 113 12.68 -17.79 7.10
C PRO A 113 12.66 -16.57 8.02
N PHE A 114 12.20 -15.43 7.49
CA PHE A 114 11.94 -14.25 8.29
C PHE A 114 10.68 -14.48 9.14
N GLU A 115 10.79 -14.34 10.46
CA GLU A 115 9.68 -14.59 11.40
C GLU A 115 8.77 -13.36 11.61
N GLY A 116 9.11 -12.23 10.99
CA GLY A 116 8.46 -10.96 11.22
C GLY A 116 9.24 -10.05 12.15
N SER A 117 8.80 -8.80 12.25
CA SER A 117 9.39 -7.84 13.18
C SER A 117 8.42 -6.72 13.53
N PHE A 118 8.75 -5.96 14.57
CA PHE A 118 8.22 -4.61 14.72
C PHE A 118 8.67 -3.72 13.54
N ALA A 119 7.80 -2.83 13.10
CA ALA A 119 8.10 -1.79 12.13
C ALA A 119 7.31 -0.50 12.41
N TRP A 120 7.76 0.60 11.82
CA TRP A 120 7.01 1.86 11.79
C TRP A 120 6.55 2.14 10.36
N LEU A 121 5.29 2.56 10.17
CA LEU A 121 4.79 3.00 8.86
C LEU A 121 5.48 4.30 8.42
N MET A 122 6.05 4.32 7.21
CA MET A 122 6.88 5.43 6.71
C MET A 122 6.26 6.19 5.53
N ASN A 123 4.98 6.00 5.26
CA ASN A 123 4.27 6.78 4.25
C ASN A 123 2.95 7.33 4.82
N LYS A 124 2.64 8.58 4.48
CA LYS A 124 1.29 9.12 4.63
C LYS A 124 0.34 8.38 3.70
N LEU A 125 -0.81 7.96 4.25
CA LEU A 125 -1.81 7.22 3.51
C LEU A 125 -2.98 8.16 3.14
N PRO A 126 -3.29 8.34 1.85
CA PRO A 126 -4.46 9.10 1.43
C PRO A 126 -5.73 8.68 2.17
N GLY A 127 -6.46 9.65 2.71
CA GLY A 127 -7.67 9.40 3.50
C GLY A 127 -7.43 9.12 4.99
N PHE A 128 -6.17 9.14 5.45
CA PHE A 128 -5.81 8.95 6.85
C PHE A 128 -4.88 10.06 7.32
N GLU A 129 -5.13 10.57 8.51
CA GLU A 129 -4.27 11.53 9.20
C GLU A 129 -3.65 10.82 10.41
N PHE A 130 -2.37 11.09 10.67
CA PHE A 130 -1.64 10.48 11.77
C PHE A 130 -1.07 11.56 12.68
N ASP A 131 -1.30 11.44 13.99
CA ASP A 131 -0.74 12.36 14.98
C ASP A 131 0.74 12.09 15.27
N ASP A 132 1.20 10.84 15.05
CA ASP A 132 2.58 10.38 15.22
C ASP A 132 2.87 9.20 14.27
N TRP A 133 4.12 8.70 14.29
CA TRP A 133 4.50 7.49 13.58
C TRP A 133 3.68 6.29 14.03
N LEU A 134 3.17 5.52 13.08
CA LEU A 134 2.24 4.44 13.36
C LEU A 134 2.98 3.11 13.58
N PRO A 135 2.91 2.50 14.78
CA PRO A 135 3.56 1.23 15.08
C PRO A 135 2.83 0.07 14.38
N CYS A 136 3.61 -0.84 13.81
CA CYS A 136 3.11 -1.97 13.03
C CYS A 136 3.91 -3.25 13.34
N ASN A 137 3.29 -4.40 13.05
CA ASN A 137 3.99 -5.65 12.83
C ASN A 137 4.25 -5.80 11.33
N LEU A 138 5.50 -6.08 10.97
CA LEU A 138 5.90 -6.53 9.64
C LEU A 138 5.81 -8.06 9.62
N VAL A 139 4.71 -8.58 9.10
CA VAL A 139 4.42 -10.01 9.05
C VAL A 139 4.96 -10.58 7.74
N PRO A 140 5.73 -11.69 7.77
CA PRO A 140 6.27 -12.29 6.56
C PRO A 140 5.15 -12.71 5.59
N GLY A 141 5.34 -12.40 4.31
CA GLY A 141 4.48 -12.88 3.24
C GLY A 141 4.74 -14.35 2.91
N ALA A 142 3.89 -14.95 2.07
CA ALA A 142 4.21 -16.24 1.47
C ALA A 142 5.49 -16.14 0.61
N ALA A 143 6.06 -17.28 0.22
CA ALA A 143 7.28 -17.29 -0.60
C ALA A 143 7.11 -16.44 -1.87
N GLY A 144 8.01 -15.47 -2.06
CA GLY A 144 7.97 -14.52 -3.18
C GLY A 144 6.98 -13.36 -3.03
N GLN A 145 6.24 -13.28 -1.92
CA GLN A 145 5.36 -12.15 -1.63
C GLN A 145 6.02 -11.16 -0.67
N ARG A 146 5.66 -9.89 -0.83
CA ARG A 146 6.02 -8.83 0.12
C ARG A 146 5.41 -9.12 1.50
N PRO A 147 6.04 -8.65 2.58
CA PRO A 147 5.47 -8.74 3.91
C PRO A 147 4.24 -7.85 4.02
N VAL A 148 3.41 -8.13 5.02
CA VAL A 148 2.25 -7.33 5.37
C VAL A 148 2.61 -6.40 6.52
N LEU A 149 2.19 -5.14 6.45
CA LEU A 149 2.18 -4.25 7.60
C LEU A 149 0.80 -4.32 8.28
N GLU A 150 0.80 -4.78 9.53
CA GLU A 150 -0.36 -4.81 10.40
C GLU A 150 -0.21 -3.72 11.46
N VAL A 151 -1.09 -2.73 11.43
CA VAL A 151 -1.11 -1.64 12.40
C VAL A 151 -1.45 -2.21 13.79
N HIS A 152 -0.72 -1.77 14.81
CA HIS A 152 -0.99 -2.22 16.18
C HIS A 152 -2.36 -1.76 16.69
N ASP A 153 -3.10 -2.68 17.31
CA ASP A 153 -4.41 -2.42 17.90
C ASP A 153 -4.39 -1.21 18.86
N GLY A 154 -5.44 -0.40 18.78
CA GLY A 154 -5.60 0.80 19.60
C GLY A 154 -4.66 1.96 19.25
N SER A 155 -3.75 1.79 18.28
CA SER A 155 -2.84 2.86 17.86
C SER A 155 -3.49 3.84 16.89
N HIS A 156 -4.39 3.34 16.03
CA HIS A 156 -5.15 4.14 15.08
C HIS A 156 -6.36 3.36 14.56
N ASP A 157 -7.39 4.06 14.07
CA ASP A 157 -8.59 3.46 13.44
C ASP A 157 -8.25 2.55 12.26
N LEU A 158 -7.06 2.71 11.67
CA LEU A 158 -6.57 1.90 10.57
C LEU A 158 -6.42 0.43 10.96
N ALA A 159 -6.04 0.11 12.21
CA ALA A 159 -5.98 -1.28 12.69
C ALA A 159 -7.35 -1.97 12.56
N ARG A 160 -8.40 -1.33 13.08
CA ARG A 160 -9.78 -1.82 12.96
C ARG A 160 -10.21 -1.96 11.50
N LEU A 161 -9.79 -1.05 10.61
CA LEU A 161 -10.14 -1.12 9.19
C LEU A 161 -9.40 -2.22 8.43
N GLN A 162 -8.20 -2.65 8.86
CA GLN A 162 -7.55 -3.84 8.29
C GLN A 162 -8.32 -5.11 8.60
N GLU A 163 -8.93 -5.19 9.80
CA GLU A 163 -9.71 -6.35 10.23
C GLU A 163 -11.14 -6.35 9.66
N GLU A 164 -11.86 -5.24 9.83
CA GLU A 164 -13.28 -5.14 9.47
C GLU A 164 -13.51 -4.69 8.02
N GLY A 165 -12.46 -4.21 7.36
CA GLY A 165 -12.53 -3.61 6.03
C GLY A 165 -13.07 -2.18 6.00
N ILE A 166 -12.94 -1.57 4.83
CA ILE A 166 -13.48 -0.26 4.44
C ILE A 166 -14.77 -0.40 3.63
N THR A 167 -15.62 0.62 3.67
CA THR A 167 -16.77 0.72 2.75
C THR A 167 -16.30 1.15 1.36
N PHE A 168 -17.16 0.96 0.36
CA PHE A 168 -16.86 1.47 -0.98
C PHE A 168 -16.74 3.00 -1.02
N ASP A 169 -17.54 3.73 -0.25
CA ASP A 169 -17.40 5.19 -0.18
C ASP A 169 -16.05 5.62 0.41
N GLN A 170 -15.55 4.92 1.44
CA GLN A 170 -14.21 5.14 1.98
C GLN A 170 -13.11 4.85 0.95
N LEU A 171 -13.26 3.80 0.14
CA LEU A 171 -12.33 3.52 -0.97
C LEU A 171 -12.31 4.68 -1.98
N LEU A 172 -13.48 5.20 -2.34
CA LEU A 172 -13.59 6.34 -3.24
C LEU A 172 -12.95 7.61 -2.63
N ASP A 173 -13.06 7.81 -1.30
CA ASP A 173 -12.39 8.92 -0.60
C ASP A 173 -10.87 8.78 -0.64
N ILE A 174 -10.36 7.56 -0.42
CA ILE A 174 -8.93 7.24 -0.54
C ILE A 174 -8.43 7.57 -1.96
N TYR A 175 -9.12 7.12 -3.01
CA TYR A 175 -8.73 7.43 -4.39
C TYR A 175 -8.77 8.93 -4.68
N ALA A 176 -9.78 9.65 -4.21
CA ALA A 176 -9.86 11.10 -4.38
C ALA A 176 -8.70 11.81 -3.66
N ALA A 177 -8.40 11.43 -2.42
CA ALA A 177 -7.28 11.96 -1.65
C ALA A 177 -5.91 11.65 -2.30
N ALA A 178 -5.81 10.54 -3.05
CA ALA A 178 -4.63 10.17 -3.83
C ALA A 178 -4.50 10.92 -5.17
N GLY A 179 -5.43 11.84 -5.49
CA GLY A 179 -5.48 12.53 -6.77
C GLY A 179 -6.00 11.67 -7.93
N GLN A 180 -6.67 10.56 -7.62
CA GLN A 180 -7.20 9.58 -8.56
C GLN A 180 -8.72 9.48 -8.44
N ASP A 181 -9.44 10.60 -8.24
CA ASP A 181 -10.89 10.59 -8.04
C ASP A 181 -11.62 9.92 -9.21
N ILE A 182 -12.21 8.75 -8.94
CA ILE A 182 -12.94 7.97 -9.94
C ILE A 182 -14.45 8.26 -9.94
N ARG A 183 -15.00 8.95 -8.94
CA ARG A 183 -16.46 9.16 -8.80
C ARG A 183 -17.12 9.75 -10.04
N PRO A 184 -16.56 10.79 -10.69
CA PRO A 184 -17.16 11.36 -11.90
C PRO A 184 -17.34 10.34 -13.03
N HIS A 185 -16.55 9.27 -13.03
CA HIS A 185 -16.58 8.25 -14.06
C HIS A 185 -17.59 7.13 -13.80
N LEU A 186 -18.11 7.05 -12.57
CA LEU A 186 -19.05 6.02 -12.12
C LEU A 186 -20.52 6.48 -12.16
N LEU A 187 -20.76 7.76 -12.45
CA LEU A 187 -22.10 8.30 -12.62
C LEU A 187 -22.79 7.73 -13.87
N ASP A 188 -24.11 7.82 -13.88
CA ASP A 188 -24.85 7.78 -15.13
C ASP A 188 -24.58 9.06 -15.91
N GLY A 189 -24.44 8.90 -17.23
CA GLY A 189 -24.44 10.04 -18.15
C GLY A 189 -25.85 10.58 -18.34
#